data_AF-A0A1N6EHF8-F1
#
_entry.id   AF-A0A1N6EHF8-F1
#
_cell.length_a   1.000
_cell.length_b   1.000
_cell.length_c   1.000
_cell.angle_alpha   90.00
_cell.angle_beta   90.00
_cell.angle_gamma   90.00
#
_symmetry.space_group_name_H-M   'P 1'
#
loop_
_entity.id
_entity.type
_entity.pdbx_description
1 polymer ?
#
loop_
_entity_poly.entity_id
_entity_poly.type
_entity_poly.pdbx_seq_one_letter_code
_entity_poly.pdbx_strand_id
1 'polypeptide(L)'
;MVRNRPLVIRTLAIAITIALALTLAIGAKASGAPADKSEPPTERLPYRIEASIRIDPKTRIDARSRDRLFTDWLALVHRFVGAPWDLTIAKDSAADFAAPLESLDPKSFASISTDRDKVWVIRLEPAKAGYALSGREFDVSTGRLGPTLQQSVPIVDDLPRGLLRLALDLFSPIADLVEHEAGGATLAVRGAAIEPASPVGRVVGPGSIFQPVRLVFQPDGSTRIMNLPFSYLKVETLEGARARCTIVSAFRDPFTQRIARKNKLIALGAKPADRPTRLKFVIRPDMTPAAGYVLTARTLPDGPSREVGISDRQGRIVLEPGFASELVVIRLLAGNIEPMVELPMMPGESATERTIPFVAKPATIVLEAQLDSLRDTVIDLVAVRARLEARLKARTEGEDWAGVETTLNEFTKLTARDSLASKLTTLKDEATRQQAISKTAILTKTAQAQIAEIQALIDRYLDDEIVRSYSEALQASRDAAVAQTKAAARKKAAAPPPRNP
;
A
#
# COMPACT_ATOMS: atom_id res chain seq x y z
N MET A 1 -13.25 36.87 30.41
CA MET A 1 -14.41 36.76 31.32
C MET A 1 -14.32 35.42 32.02
N VAL A 2 -13.78 35.45 33.24
CA VAL A 2 -13.54 34.30 34.11
C VAL A 2 -14.78 34.09 34.97
N ARG A 3 -15.35 32.88 34.99
CA ARG A 3 -16.36 32.50 35.98
C ARG A 3 -15.83 31.38 36.86
N ASN A 4 -15.35 31.83 38.02
CA ASN A 4 -15.13 31.08 39.24
C ASN A 4 -16.43 30.51 39.82
N ARG A 5 -16.30 29.39 40.55
CA ARG A 5 -16.93 29.00 41.85
C ARG A 5 -17.36 27.50 41.87
N PRO A 6 -17.46 26.84 43.04
CA PRO A 6 -16.33 26.40 43.88
C PRO A 6 -16.46 24.92 44.33
N LEU A 7 -15.40 24.41 44.98
CA LEU A 7 -15.39 23.18 45.77
C LEU A 7 -16.44 23.22 46.90
N VAL A 8 -17.12 22.09 47.12
CA VAL A 8 -17.70 21.73 48.43
C VAL A 8 -17.23 20.31 48.79
N ILE A 9 -16.40 20.28 49.83
CA ILE A 9 -15.96 19.09 50.57
C ILE A 9 -17.05 18.75 51.59
N ARG A 10 -17.49 17.50 51.65
CA ARG A 10 -18.04 16.90 52.87
C ARG A 10 -17.57 15.46 53.02
N THR A 11 -16.60 15.31 53.91
CA THR A 11 -16.30 14.10 54.68
C THR A 11 -17.42 13.82 55.68
N LEU A 12 -17.84 12.57 55.81
CA LEU A 12 -18.07 11.95 57.14
C LEU A 12 -18.05 10.43 57.04
N ALA A 13 -17.25 9.83 57.91
CA ALA A 13 -17.11 8.41 58.15
C ALA A 13 -18.18 7.89 59.12
N ILE A 14 -18.36 6.56 59.22
CA ILE A 14 -18.22 5.73 60.45
C ILE A 14 -19.05 4.41 60.38
N ALA A 15 -18.30 3.32 60.58
CA ALA A 15 -18.56 2.05 61.29
C ALA A 15 -19.71 1.07 60.96
N ILE A 16 -19.29 -0.11 60.48
CA ILE A 16 -19.35 -1.45 61.14
C ILE A 16 -20.62 -1.79 61.95
N THR A 17 -21.34 -2.84 61.51
CA THR A 17 -21.75 -3.93 62.41
C THR A 17 -22.03 -5.23 61.66
N ILE A 18 -21.42 -6.31 62.15
CA ILE A 18 -21.62 -7.71 61.78
C ILE A 18 -22.87 -8.22 62.50
N ALA A 19 -23.77 -8.91 61.79
CA ALA A 19 -24.71 -9.83 62.42
C ALA A 19 -25.03 -11.00 61.47
N LEU A 20 -24.57 -12.17 61.92
CA LEU A 20 -24.83 -13.50 61.40
C LEU A 20 -26.26 -13.91 61.78
N ALA A 21 -27.09 -14.27 60.81
CA ALA A 21 -28.33 -15.01 61.07
C ALA A 21 -28.59 -16.01 59.94
N LEU A 22 -28.35 -17.26 60.28
CA LEU A 22 -28.67 -18.48 59.56
C LEU A 22 -30.19 -18.70 59.64
N THR A 23 -30.91 -18.74 58.51
CA THR A 23 -32.26 -19.30 58.46
C THR A 23 -32.52 -19.98 57.12
N LEU A 24 -33.16 -21.14 57.25
CA LEU A 24 -33.38 -22.19 56.27
C LEU A 24 -34.23 -21.79 55.06
N ALA A 25 -33.87 -22.44 53.96
CA ALA A 25 -34.67 -22.89 52.82
C ALA A 25 -36.21 -22.82 52.97
N ILE A 26 -36.83 -22.04 52.09
CA ILE A 26 -38.12 -22.36 51.48
C ILE A 26 -37.94 -22.22 49.97
N GLY A 27 -38.12 -23.33 49.27
CA GLY A 27 -38.02 -23.42 47.82
C GLY A 27 -39.11 -22.59 47.15
N ALA A 28 -38.70 -21.47 46.55
CA ALA A 28 -39.44 -20.87 45.47
C ALA A 28 -38.87 -21.42 44.16
N LYS A 29 -39.61 -22.32 43.50
CA LYS A 29 -39.43 -22.59 42.07
C LYS A 29 -39.63 -21.27 41.34
N ALA A 30 -38.55 -20.54 41.13
CA ALA A 30 -38.51 -19.49 40.14
C ALA A 30 -38.78 -20.19 38.80
N SER A 31 -39.98 -19.98 38.27
CA SER A 31 -40.30 -20.22 36.88
C SER A 31 -39.35 -19.34 36.08
N GLY A 32 -38.17 -19.90 35.75
CA GLY A 32 -37.20 -19.27 34.88
C GLY A 32 -37.89 -18.97 33.57
N ALA A 33 -38.06 -17.68 33.28
CA ALA A 33 -38.28 -17.23 31.92
C ALA A 33 -37.25 -17.95 31.03
N PRO A 34 -37.65 -18.44 29.84
CA PRO A 34 -36.71 -19.10 28.94
C PRO A 34 -35.54 -18.15 28.76
N ALA A 35 -34.35 -18.59 29.18
CA ALA A 35 -33.12 -17.88 28.92
C ALA A 35 -33.09 -17.64 27.41
N ASP A 36 -33.20 -16.38 27.03
CA ASP A 36 -33.05 -15.93 25.66
C ASP A 36 -31.72 -16.54 25.20
N LYS A 37 -31.79 -17.53 24.31
CA LYS A 37 -30.61 -18.25 23.82
C LYS A 37 -29.87 -17.29 22.90
N SER A 38 -29.19 -16.32 23.50
CA SER A 38 -28.28 -15.44 22.80
C SER A 38 -27.30 -16.33 22.06
N GLU A 39 -27.29 -16.27 20.74
CA GLU A 39 -26.29 -16.96 19.93
C GLU A 39 -24.89 -16.65 20.49
N PRO A 40 -23.99 -17.65 20.56
CA PRO A 40 -22.66 -17.41 21.10
C PRO A 40 -21.94 -16.33 20.27
N PRO A 41 -21.03 -15.57 20.90
CA PRO A 41 -20.25 -14.56 20.19
C PRO A 41 -19.60 -15.12 18.93
N THR A 42 -19.57 -14.31 17.86
CA THR A 42 -19.07 -14.73 16.53
C THR A 42 -17.68 -15.37 16.62
N GLU A 43 -16.82 -14.87 17.52
CA GLU A 43 -15.45 -15.36 17.66
C GLU A 43 -15.36 -16.83 18.12
N ARG A 44 -16.43 -17.36 18.75
CA ARG A 44 -16.51 -18.74 19.26
C ARG A 44 -17.24 -19.70 18.33
N LEU A 45 -17.75 -19.22 17.20
CA LEU A 45 -18.45 -20.05 16.23
C LEU A 45 -17.44 -20.67 15.24
N PRO A 46 -17.39 -22.01 15.11
CA PRO A 46 -16.60 -22.63 14.05
C PRO A 46 -17.19 -22.28 12.67
N TYR A 47 -16.40 -22.45 11.63
CA TYR A 47 -16.88 -22.36 10.25
C TYR A 47 -17.46 -23.70 9.81
N ARG A 48 -18.72 -23.71 9.40
CA ARG A 48 -19.38 -24.85 8.76
C ARG A 48 -19.10 -24.79 7.27
N ILE A 49 -18.26 -25.69 6.79
CA ILE A 49 -17.73 -25.71 5.44
C ILE A 49 -18.23 -26.98 4.75
N GLU A 50 -18.78 -26.84 3.55
CA GLU A 50 -19.12 -27.97 2.70
C GLU A 50 -18.23 -27.97 1.46
N ALA A 51 -17.54 -29.08 1.20
CA ALA A 51 -16.72 -29.26 0.00
C ALA A 51 -17.48 -30.13 -1.02
N SER A 52 -17.75 -29.56 -2.20
CA SER A 52 -18.18 -30.29 -3.39
C SER A 52 -16.97 -30.58 -4.27
N ILE A 53 -16.62 -31.85 -4.41
CA ILE A 53 -15.40 -32.28 -5.10
C ILE A 53 -15.75 -33.07 -6.36
N ARG A 54 -15.27 -32.59 -7.50
CA ARG A 54 -15.37 -33.27 -8.79
C ARG A 54 -14.01 -33.87 -9.17
N ILE A 55 -13.99 -35.17 -9.40
CA ILE A 55 -12.81 -35.90 -9.88
C ILE A 55 -13.03 -36.24 -11.35
N ASP A 56 -12.15 -35.78 -12.24
CA ASP A 56 -12.20 -36.14 -13.66
C ASP A 56 -12.00 -37.67 -13.80
N PRO A 57 -12.87 -38.40 -14.52
CA PRO A 57 -12.71 -39.83 -14.75
C PRO A 57 -11.34 -40.24 -15.32
N LYS A 58 -10.66 -39.35 -16.05
CA LYS A 58 -9.33 -39.56 -16.61
C LYS A 58 -8.23 -39.65 -15.55
N THR A 59 -8.49 -39.24 -14.32
CA THR A 59 -7.55 -39.39 -13.18
C THR A 59 -7.32 -40.85 -12.79
N ARG A 60 -8.21 -41.77 -13.20
CA ARG A 60 -8.22 -43.20 -12.85
C ARG A 60 -8.33 -43.46 -11.34
N ILE A 61 -8.84 -42.49 -10.57
CA ILE A 61 -9.14 -42.67 -9.15
C ILE A 61 -10.49 -43.38 -9.05
N ASP A 62 -10.47 -44.65 -8.61
CA ASP A 62 -11.67 -45.43 -8.37
C ASP A 62 -12.40 -44.99 -7.08
N ALA A 63 -13.59 -45.54 -6.84
CA ALA A 63 -14.40 -45.19 -5.67
C ALA A 63 -13.66 -45.43 -4.35
N ARG A 64 -12.92 -46.55 -4.23
CA ARG A 64 -12.15 -46.88 -3.03
C ARG A 64 -11.01 -45.90 -2.78
N SER A 65 -10.27 -45.55 -3.82
CA SER A 65 -9.16 -44.59 -3.75
C SER A 65 -9.67 -43.18 -3.45
N ARG A 66 -10.83 -42.80 -3.99
CA ARG A 66 -11.53 -41.56 -3.65
C ARG A 66 -11.89 -41.50 -2.18
N ASP A 67 -12.53 -42.54 -1.64
CA ASP A 67 -12.97 -42.56 -0.25
C ASP A 67 -11.77 -42.52 0.71
N ARG A 68 -10.67 -43.22 0.36
CA ARG A 68 -9.40 -43.13 1.07
C ARG A 68 -8.80 -41.72 1.02
N LEU A 69 -8.71 -41.11 -0.17
CA LEU A 69 -8.22 -39.75 -0.35
C LEU A 69 -8.96 -38.75 0.55
N PHE A 70 -10.29 -38.83 0.57
CA PHE A 70 -11.12 -37.95 1.38
C PHE A 70 -10.95 -38.20 2.88
N THR A 71 -10.84 -39.46 3.29
CA THR A 71 -10.55 -39.82 4.68
C THR A 71 -9.19 -39.26 5.13
N ASP A 72 -8.16 -39.44 4.31
CA ASP A 72 -6.80 -38.97 4.60
C ASP A 72 -6.74 -37.43 4.63
N TRP A 73 -7.45 -36.75 3.72
CA TRP A 73 -7.55 -35.30 3.71
C TRP A 73 -8.29 -34.75 4.93
N LEU A 74 -9.44 -35.32 5.31
CA LEU A 74 -10.16 -34.91 6.51
C LEU A 74 -9.34 -35.15 7.79
N ALA A 75 -8.57 -36.24 7.85
CA ALA A 75 -7.64 -36.49 8.96
C ALA A 75 -6.55 -35.41 9.04
N LEU A 76 -6.04 -34.94 7.90
CA LEU A 76 -5.10 -33.81 7.85
C LEU A 76 -5.75 -32.50 8.29
N VAL A 77 -6.97 -32.18 7.85
CA VAL A 77 -7.71 -30.98 8.29
C VAL A 77 -7.94 -31.02 9.80
N HIS A 78 -8.37 -32.15 10.35
CA HIS A 78 -8.54 -32.31 11.80
C HIS A 78 -7.21 -32.14 12.55
N ARG A 79 -6.11 -32.70 12.02
CA ARG A 79 -4.78 -32.63 12.65
C ARG A 79 -4.17 -31.22 12.64
N PHE A 80 -4.33 -30.47 11.55
CA PHE A 80 -3.65 -29.18 11.38
C PHE A 80 -4.55 -27.98 11.69
N VAL A 81 -5.86 -28.09 11.40
CA VAL A 81 -6.84 -27.03 11.67
C VAL A 81 -7.61 -27.33 12.94
N GLY A 82 -8.24 -28.49 13.01
CA GLY A 82 -9.04 -28.91 14.16
C GLY A 82 -10.37 -28.16 14.27
N ALA A 83 -10.76 -27.83 15.50
CA ALA A 83 -12.09 -27.30 15.85
C ALA A 83 -12.54 -26.00 15.14
N PRO A 84 -11.67 -25.09 14.64
CA PRO A 84 -12.12 -23.92 13.91
C PRO A 84 -12.92 -24.24 12.63
N TRP A 85 -12.70 -25.41 12.02
CA TRP A 85 -13.40 -25.85 10.81
C TRP A 85 -14.23 -27.11 11.08
N ASP A 86 -15.53 -27.00 10.82
CA ASP A 86 -16.43 -28.13 10.67
C ASP A 86 -16.61 -28.42 9.17
N LEU A 87 -15.67 -29.20 8.63
CA LEU A 87 -15.59 -29.52 7.20
C LEU A 87 -16.34 -30.82 6.89
N THR A 88 -17.28 -30.74 5.95
CA THR A 88 -18.03 -31.88 5.43
C THR A 88 -17.85 -32.00 3.91
N ILE A 89 -17.90 -33.21 3.37
CA ILE A 89 -17.82 -33.46 1.92
C ILE A 89 -19.21 -33.82 1.42
N ALA A 90 -19.69 -33.12 0.39
CA ALA A 90 -20.99 -33.38 -0.21
C ALA A 90 -20.99 -34.78 -0.87
N LYS A 91 -21.92 -35.64 -0.46
CA LYS A 91 -22.04 -37.03 -0.96
C LYS A 91 -22.58 -37.08 -2.39
N ASP A 92 -23.54 -36.22 -2.69
CA ASP A 92 -24.12 -35.96 -4.00
C ASP A 92 -24.30 -34.45 -4.09
N SER A 93 -23.57 -33.78 -4.98
CA SER A 93 -23.66 -32.32 -5.12
C SER A 93 -25.05 -31.97 -5.65
N ALA A 94 -25.98 -31.55 -4.78
CA ALA A 94 -27.33 -31.14 -5.16
C ALA A 94 -27.32 -30.00 -6.20
N ALA A 95 -26.21 -29.26 -6.29
CA ALA A 95 -25.90 -28.35 -7.38
C ALA A 95 -24.87 -29.01 -8.32
N ASP A 96 -25.24 -29.28 -9.57
CA ASP A 96 -24.30 -29.74 -10.58
C ASP A 96 -23.37 -28.60 -10.99
N PHE A 97 -22.23 -28.45 -10.30
CA PHE A 97 -21.19 -27.48 -10.64
C PHE A 97 -20.33 -27.93 -11.84
N ALA A 98 -20.97 -28.47 -12.88
CA ALA A 98 -20.30 -28.93 -14.10
C ALA A 98 -19.63 -27.79 -14.88
N ALA A 99 -20.20 -26.59 -14.84
CA ALA A 99 -19.66 -25.42 -15.54
C ALA A 99 -18.26 -25.04 -15.00
N PRO A 100 -17.30 -24.60 -15.86
CA PRO A 100 -15.97 -24.16 -15.44
C PRO A 100 -15.99 -23.26 -14.21
N LEU A 101 -14.99 -23.38 -13.31
CA LEU A 101 -14.99 -22.66 -12.02
C LEU A 101 -15.13 -21.15 -12.19
N GLU A 102 -14.55 -20.58 -13.24
CA GLU A 102 -14.60 -19.16 -13.59
C GLU A 102 -16.00 -18.70 -14.00
N SER A 103 -16.78 -19.61 -14.59
CA SER A 103 -18.13 -19.35 -15.09
C SER A 103 -19.22 -19.52 -14.04
N LEU A 104 -18.87 -20.04 -12.85
CA LEU A 104 -19.81 -20.14 -11.74
C LEU A 104 -20.31 -18.75 -11.33
N ASP A 105 -21.62 -18.65 -11.17
CA ASP A 105 -22.34 -17.45 -10.74
C ASP A 105 -22.91 -17.67 -9.33
N PRO A 106 -23.02 -16.64 -8.47
CA PRO A 106 -23.64 -16.78 -7.15
C PRO A 106 -25.03 -17.42 -7.18
N LYS A 107 -25.81 -17.25 -8.26
CA LYS A 107 -27.14 -17.87 -8.40
C LYS A 107 -27.08 -19.39 -8.48
N SER A 108 -25.97 -19.97 -8.93
CA SER A 108 -25.76 -21.43 -8.93
C SER A 108 -25.75 -22.04 -7.52
N PHE A 109 -25.61 -21.20 -6.48
CA PHE A 109 -25.57 -21.60 -5.08
C PHE A 109 -26.90 -21.31 -4.35
N ALA A 110 -27.95 -20.89 -5.06
CA ALA A 110 -29.22 -20.50 -4.46
C ALA A 110 -29.97 -21.64 -3.74
N SER A 111 -29.69 -22.90 -4.11
CA SER A 111 -30.27 -24.10 -3.46
C SER A 111 -29.52 -24.56 -2.22
N ILE A 112 -28.40 -23.92 -1.90
CA ILE A 112 -27.57 -24.30 -0.76
C ILE A 112 -28.21 -23.80 0.52
N SER A 113 -28.26 -24.69 1.51
CA SER A 113 -28.82 -24.38 2.82
C SER A 113 -28.04 -23.28 3.53
N THR A 114 -28.76 -22.41 4.23
CA THR A 114 -28.21 -21.28 5.00
C THR A 114 -27.53 -21.71 6.31
N ASP A 115 -27.56 -22.99 6.64
CA ASP A 115 -26.81 -23.59 7.74
C ASP A 115 -25.32 -23.79 7.42
N ARG A 116 -24.89 -23.48 6.19
CA ARG A 116 -23.47 -23.46 5.80
C ARG A 116 -22.96 -22.04 5.83
N ASP A 117 -21.70 -21.89 6.21
CA ASP A 117 -21.04 -20.59 6.15
C ASP A 117 -20.27 -20.44 4.84
N LYS A 118 -19.70 -21.55 4.35
CA LYS A 118 -18.86 -21.60 3.15
C LYS A 118 -19.10 -22.87 2.36
N VAL A 119 -19.02 -22.73 1.04
CA VAL A 119 -19.00 -23.87 0.12
C VAL A 119 -17.76 -23.80 -0.75
N TRP A 120 -17.00 -24.90 -0.79
CA TRP A 120 -15.85 -25.03 -1.66
C TRP A 120 -16.19 -25.94 -2.83
N VAL A 121 -16.01 -25.43 -4.05
CA VAL A 121 -16.10 -26.25 -5.26
C VAL A 121 -14.69 -26.56 -5.71
N ILE A 122 -14.29 -27.83 -5.63
CA ILE A 122 -12.94 -28.30 -5.93
C ILE A 122 -12.99 -29.25 -7.13
N ARG A 123 -12.02 -29.14 -8.02
CA ARG A 123 -11.81 -30.02 -9.16
C ARG A 123 -10.44 -30.68 -9.08
N LEU A 124 -10.42 -31.96 -9.41
CA LEU A 124 -9.22 -32.77 -9.55
C LEU A 124 -9.14 -33.29 -10.97
N GLU A 125 -8.11 -32.85 -11.70
CA GLU A 125 -7.91 -33.14 -13.12
C GLU A 125 -6.53 -33.77 -13.34
N PRO A 126 -6.33 -34.63 -14.36
CA PRO A 126 -5.01 -35.13 -14.70
C PRO A 126 -4.12 -34.00 -15.23
N ALA A 127 -2.84 -33.99 -14.84
CA ALA A 127 -1.83 -33.06 -15.36
C ALA A 127 -0.72 -33.81 -16.12
N LYS A 128 0.21 -33.08 -16.74
CA LYS A 128 1.38 -33.68 -17.42
C LYS A 128 2.20 -34.57 -16.47
N ALA A 129 2.29 -34.15 -15.20
CA ALA A 129 2.86 -34.92 -14.10
C ALA A 129 1.89 -34.86 -12.91
N GLY A 130 1.41 -36.01 -12.47
CA GLY A 130 0.45 -36.12 -11.37
C GLY A 130 -0.90 -35.47 -11.69
N TYR A 131 -1.35 -34.58 -10.81
CA TYR A 131 -2.67 -33.96 -10.85
C TYR A 131 -2.63 -32.44 -10.79
N ALA A 132 -3.70 -31.83 -11.27
CA ALA A 132 -4.02 -30.43 -11.05
C ALA A 132 -5.25 -30.34 -10.14
N LEU A 133 -5.10 -29.61 -9.04
CA LEU A 133 -6.20 -29.21 -8.18
C LEU A 133 -6.60 -27.79 -8.54
N SER A 134 -7.90 -27.53 -8.64
CA SER A 134 -8.42 -26.17 -8.69
C SER A 134 -9.61 -26.05 -7.76
N GLY A 135 -9.84 -24.86 -7.22
CA GLY A 135 -10.98 -24.66 -6.35
C GLY A 135 -11.45 -23.22 -6.30
N ARG A 136 -12.68 -23.03 -5.84
CA ARG A 136 -13.29 -21.72 -5.63
C ARG A 136 -14.17 -21.75 -4.40
N GLU A 137 -14.05 -20.73 -3.55
CA GLU A 137 -14.91 -20.54 -2.38
C GLU A 137 -16.15 -19.73 -2.75
N PHE A 138 -17.30 -20.15 -2.24
CA PHE A 138 -18.52 -19.36 -2.13
C PHE A 138 -18.79 -19.06 -0.66
N ASP A 139 -18.91 -17.78 -0.33
CA ASP A 139 -19.26 -17.31 1.00
C ASP A 139 -20.78 -17.12 1.08
N VAL A 140 -21.45 -17.93 1.91
CA VAL A 140 -22.92 -17.97 1.97
C VAL A 140 -23.47 -16.66 2.54
N SER A 141 -22.79 -16.10 3.55
CA SER A 141 -23.24 -14.89 4.24
C SER A 141 -23.21 -13.64 3.34
N THR A 142 -22.30 -13.62 2.38
CA THR A 142 -22.10 -12.50 1.46
C THR A 142 -22.45 -12.83 0.01
N GLY A 143 -22.92 -14.05 -0.28
CA GLY A 143 -23.15 -14.50 -1.65
C GLY A 143 -21.96 -14.28 -2.60
N ARG A 144 -20.73 -14.17 -2.06
CA ARG A 144 -19.55 -13.78 -2.84
C ARG A 144 -18.81 -15.03 -3.27
N LEU A 145 -18.46 -15.09 -4.56
CA LEU A 145 -17.48 -16.04 -5.05
C LEU A 145 -16.08 -15.45 -4.94
N GLY A 146 -15.21 -16.18 -4.24
CA GLY A 146 -13.79 -15.93 -4.19
C GLY A 146 -13.09 -16.19 -5.53
N PRO A 147 -11.77 -15.97 -5.60
CA PRO A 147 -11.00 -16.34 -6.76
C PRO A 147 -10.94 -17.87 -6.96
N THR A 148 -10.94 -18.34 -8.22
CA THR A 148 -10.36 -19.64 -8.56
C THR A 148 -8.88 -19.64 -8.18
N LEU A 149 -8.47 -20.67 -7.44
CA LEU A 149 -7.09 -21.00 -7.12
C LEU A 149 -6.73 -22.32 -7.79
N GLN A 150 -5.45 -22.47 -8.15
CA GLN A 150 -4.93 -23.68 -8.79
C GLN A 150 -3.65 -24.13 -8.11
N GLN A 151 -3.44 -25.44 -8.07
CA GLN A 151 -2.26 -26.05 -7.49
C GLN A 151 -1.89 -27.34 -8.26
N SER A 152 -0.61 -27.51 -8.59
CA SER A 152 -0.09 -28.75 -9.14
C SER A 152 0.35 -29.71 -8.03
N VAL A 153 0.03 -30.99 -8.20
CA VAL A 153 0.41 -32.08 -7.30
C VAL A 153 1.12 -33.16 -8.13
N PRO A 154 2.46 -33.10 -8.28
CA PRO A 154 3.19 -34.02 -9.15
C PRO A 154 3.25 -35.46 -8.60
N ILE A 155 3.07 -35.66 -7.30
CA ILE A 155 3.15 -36.96 -6.62
C ILE A 155 1.75 -37.38 -6.17
N VAL A 156 1.27 -38.51 -6.68
CA VAL A 156 -0.08 -39.04 -6.39
C VAL A 156 -0.34 -39.22 -4.90
N ASP A 157 0.62 -39.81 -4.19
CA ASP A 157 0.50 -40.07 -2.75
C ASP A 157 0.49 -38.79 -1.89
N ASP A 158 0.82 -37.64 -2.48
CA ASP A 158 0.80 -36.34 -1.81
C ASP A 158 -0.52 -35.59 -1.98
N LEU A 159 -1.48 -36.17 -2.72
CA LEU A 159 -2.77 -35.56 -3.01
C LEU A 159 -3.57 -35.12 -1.77
N PRO A 160 -3.60 -35.86 -0.64
CA PRO A 160 -4.23 -35.37 0.59
C PRO A 160 -3.59 -34.07 1.11
N ARG A 161 -2.26 -33.93 1.03
CA ARG A 161 -1.55 -32.69 1.42
C ARG A 161 -1.81 -31.57 0.42
N GLY A 162 -1.90 -31.93 -0.87
CA GLY A 162 -2.32 -31.02 -1.94
C GLY A 162 -3.70 -30.40 -1.67
N LEU A 163 -4.69 -31.22 -1.30
CA LEU A 163 -6.03 -30.76 -0.94
C LEU A 163 -6.03 -29.91 0.34
N LEU A 164 -5.23 -30.27 1.36
CA LEU A 164 -5.10 -29.43 2.56
C LEU A 164 -4.56 -28.04 2.21
N ARG A 165 -3.51 -27.96 1.39
CA ARG A 165 -2.92 -26.68 0.98
C ARG A 165 -3.92 -25.84 0.19
N LEU A 166 -4.61 -26.44 -0.79
CA LEU A 166 -5.67 -25.74 -1.52
C LEU A 166 -6.77 -25.25 -0.58
N ALA A 167 -7.21 -26.05 0.40
CA ALA A 167 -8.23 -25.66 1.37
C ALA A 167 -7.80 -24.46 2.22
N LEU A 168 -6.55 -24.47 2.71
CA LEU A 168 -5.96 -23.33 3.43
C LEU A 168 -5.90 -22.08 2.58
N ASP A 169 -5.59 -22.20 1.28
CA ASP A 169 -5.53 -21.07 0.36
C ASP A 169 -6.94 -20.54 0.02
N LEU A 170 -7.92 -21.43 -0.19
CA LEU A 170 -9.32 -21.09 -0.48
C LEU A 170 -10.00 -20.35 0.67
N PHE A 171 -9.74 -20.78 1.91
CA PHE A 171 -10.42 -20.28 3.08
C PHE A 171 -10.25 -18.77 3.25
N SER A 172 -11.36 -18.03 3.22
CA SER A 172 -11.36 -16.57 3.45
C SER A 172 -12.11 -16.24 4.74
N PRO A 173 -11.44 -15.87 5.85
CA PRO A 173 -12.13 -15.61 7.13
C PRO A 173 -13.11 -14.44 7.04
N ILE A 174 -14.16 -14.48 7.86
CA ILE A 174 -15.14 -13.39 8.01
C ILE A 174 -15.02 -12.80 9.40
N ALA A 175 -15.11 -11.49 9.49
CA ALA A 175 -15.10 -10.77 10.75
C ALA A 175 -16.15 -9.66 10.79
N ASP A 176 -16.66 -9.39 11.98
CA ASP A 176 -17.48 -8.21 12.25
C ASP A 176 -16.59 -7.02 12.58
N LEU A 177 -16.86 -5.86 11.99
CA LEU A 177 -16.22 -4.61 12.37
C LEU A 177 -16.89 -4.11 13.65
N VAL A 178 -16.21 -4.22 14.80
CA VAL A 178 -16.77 -3.90 16.11
C VAL A 178 -16.58 -2.42 16.43
N GLU A 179 -15.37 -1.93 16.20
CA GLU A 179 -14.96 -0.55 16.48
C GLU A 179 -14.09 -0.04 15.33
N HIS A 180 -14.17 1.25 15.03
CA HIS A 180 -13.23 1.91 14.16
C HIS A 180 -13.02 3.36 14.62
N GLU A 181 -11.78 3.80 14.58
CA GLU A 181 -11.37 5.17 14.89
C GLU A 181 -10.41 5.68 13.80
N ALA A 182 -9.94 6.93 13.91
CA ALA A 182 -9.04 7.51 12.94
C ALA A 182 -7.72 6.71 12.86
N GLY A 183 -7.58 5.86 11.83
CA GLY A 183 -6.39 5.08 11.52
C GLY A 183 -6.41 3.61 11.99
N GLY A 184 -7.41 3.20 12.78
CA GLY A 184 -7.46 1.86 13.37
C GLY A 184 -8.87 1.24 13.36
N ALA A 185 -8.93 -0.09 13.35
CA ALA A 185 -10.16 -0.87 13.40
C ALA A 185 -9.99 -2.12 14.27
N THR A 186 -11.08 -2.54 14.92
CA THR A 186 -11.13 -3.79 15.70
C THR A 186 -12.08 -4.76 15.04
N LEU A 187 -11.60 -5.96 14.74
CA LEU A 187 -12.36 -7.03 14.12
C LEU A 187 -12.65 -8.14 15.13
N ALA A 188 -13.91 -8.55 15.23
CA ALA A 188 -14.30 -9.81 15.86
C ALA A 188 -14.32 -10.90 14.79
N VAL A 189 -13.23 -11.65 14.69
CA VAL A 189 -13.03 -12.66 13.64
C VAL A 189 -13.69 -13.95 14.06
N ARG A 190 -14.57 -14.49 13.21
CA ARG A 190 -15.26 -15.74 13.51
C ARG A 190 -14.28 -16.88 13.73
N GLY A 191 -14.53 -17.72 14.73
CA GLY A 191 -13.66 -18.85 15.07
C GLY A 191 -12.28 -18.48 15.65
N ALA A 192 -11.94 -17.19 15.79
CA ALA A 192 -10.63 -16.79 16.32
C ALA A 192 -10.47 -17.03 17.82
N ALA A 193 -11.55 -17.29 18.56
CA ALA A 193 -11.49 -17.72 19.95
C ALA A 193 -11.32 -19.25 20.10
N ILE A 194 -11.32 -19.99 19.00
CA ILE A 194 -11.17 -21.44 18.99
C ILE A 194 -9.70 -21.76 18.74
N GLU A 195 -9.07 -22.47 19.70
CA GLU A 195 -7.67 -22.87 19.56
C GLU A 195 -7.52 -23.84 18.38
N PRO A 196 -6.70 -23.52 17.36
CA PRO A 196 -6.45 -24.43 16.26
C PRO A 196 -5.56 -25.59 16.72
N ALA A 197 -5.63 -26.73 16.03
CA ALA A 197 -4.77 -27.88 16.33
C ALA A 197 -3.28 -27.61 16.04
N SER A 198 -2.98 -26.62 15.17
CA SER A 198 -1.62 -26.16 14.89
C SER A 198 -1.61 -24.68 14.48
N PRO A 199 -0.43 -24.01 14.47
CA PRO A 199 -0.32 -22.63 13.98
C PRO A 199 -0.79 -22.42 12.53
N VAL A 200 -0.68 -23.45 11.69
CA VAL A 200 -1.13 -23.42 10.28
C VAL A 200 -2.66 -23.32 10.19
N GLY A 201 -3.36 -23.88 11.18
CA GLY A 201 -4.82 -23.85 11.27
C GLY A 201 -5.42 -22.56 11.80
N ARG A 202 -4.58 -21.57 12.11
CA ARG A 202 -5.05 -20.32 12.69
C ARG A 202 -5.87 -19.54 11.67
N VAL A 203 -7.08 -19.14 12.07
CA VAL A 203 -8.02 -18.39 11.21
C VAL A 203 -7.49 -17.01 10.82
N VAL A 204 -6.78 -16.35 11.74
CA VAL A 204 -6.25 -14.99 11.57
C VAL A 204 -4.92 -14.82 12.31
N GLY A 205 -3.99 -14.08 11.73
CA GLY A 205 -2.72 -13.71 12.36
C GLY A 205 -2.26 -12.30 11.98
N PRO A 206 -1.22 -11.75 12.64
CA PRO A 206 -0.56 -10.54 12.18
C PRO A 206 -0.19 -10.63 10.69
N GLY A 207 -0.43 -9.54 9.96
CA GLY A 207 -0.26 -9.47 8.50
C GLY A 207 -1.48 -9.96 7.69
N SER A 208 -2.47 -10.60 8.32
CA SER A 208 -3.72 -10.95 7.63
C SER A 208 -4.41 -9.69 7.11
N ILE A 209 -4.95 -9.77 5.89
CA ILE A 209 -5.62 -8.65 5.25
C ILE A 209 -7.11 -8.96 5.15
N PHE A 210 -7.94 -7.97 5.47
CA PHE A 210 -9.37 -8.03 5.23
C PHE A 210 -9.82 -6.88 4.32
N GLN A 211 -10.77 -7.17 3.46
CA GLN A 211 -11.52 -6.19 2.69
C GLN A 211 -12.84 -5.88 3.41
N PRO A 212 -13.08 -4.61 3.80
CA PRO A 212 -14.33 -4.23 4.41
C PRO A 212 -15.45 -4.21 3.37
N VAL A 213 -16.61 -4.68 3.80
CA VAL A 213 -17.84 -4.77 3.01
C VAL A 213 -19.00 -4.31 3.87
N ARG A 214 -19.95 -3.60 3.28
CA ARG A 214 -21.17 -3.18 3.95
C ARG A 214 -22.35 -4.01 3.49
N LEU A 215 -23.05 -4.58 4.45
CA LEU A 215 -24.34 -5.26 4.26
C LEU A 215 -25.46 -4.27 4.56
N VAL A 216 -26.31 -3.99 3.58
CA VAL A 216 -27.48 -3.11 3.72
C VAL A 216 -28.74 -3.97 3.64
N PHE A 217 -29.46 -4.05 4.76
CA PHE A 217 -30.67 -4.86 4.84
C PHE A 217 -31.84 -4.13 4.20
N GLN A 218 -32.53 -4.81 3.29
CA GLN A 218 -33.70 -4.30 2.59
C GLN A 218 -35.00 -4.70 3.30
N PRO A 219 -36.11 -3.96 3.13
CA PRO A 219 -37.41 -4.27 3.72
C PRO A 219 -37.99 -5.62 3.28
N ASP A 220 -37.62 -6.10 2.08
CA ASP A 220 -38.02 -7.41 1.55
C ASP A 220 -37.24 -8.58 2.18
N GLY A 221 -36.36 -8.30 3.15
CA GLY A 221 -35.49 -9.28 3.79
C GLY A 221 -34.21 -9.57 3.02
N SER A 222 -34.04 -9.05 1.81
CA SER A 222 -32.80 -9.22 1.03
C SER A 222 -31.65 -8.38 1.59
N THR A 223 -30.42 -8.81 1.35
CA THR A 223 -29.21 -8.06 1.74
C THR A 223 -28.50 -7.55 0.51
N ARG A 224 -28.38 -6.22 0.40
CA ARG A 224 -27.55 -5.59 -0.63
C ARG A 224 -26.14 -5.40 -0.12
N ILE A 225 -25.17 -5.82 -0.93
CA ILE A 225 -23.76 -5.82 -0.56
C ILE A 225 -23.08 -4.67 -1.28
N MET A 226 -22.36 -3.86 -0.51
CA MET A 226 -21.60 -2.72 -1.01
C MET A 226 -20.14 -2.90 -0.63
N ASN A 227 -19.30 -3.15 -1.63
CA ASN A 227 -17.85 -3.18 -1.45
C ASN A 227 -17.36 -1.76 -1.13
N LEU A 228 -16.40 -1.66 -0.21
CA LEU A 228 -15.65 -0.43 0.01
C LEU A 228 -14.37 -0.56 -0.83
N PRO A 229 -14.33 -0.04 -2.07
CA PRO A 229 -13.19 -0.23 -2.94
C PRO A 229 -11.93 0.40 -2.34
N PHE A 230 -10.76 -0.10 -2.73
CA PHE A 230 -9.45 0.46 -2.35
C PHE A 230 -9.32 0.74 -0.84
N SER A 231 -9.92 -0.12 -0.02
CA SER A 231 -9.91 -0.04 1.43
C SER A 231 -9.64 -1.43 1.96
N TYR A 232 -8.67 -1.54 2.86
CA TYR A 232 -8.24 -2.79 3.45
C TYR A 232 -7.93 -2.58 4.93
N LEU A 233 -8.04 -3.65 5.69
CA LEU A 233 -7.69 -3.73 7.10
C LEU A 233 -6.53 -4.71 7.23
N LYS A 234 -5.37 -4.22 7.66
CA LYS A 234 -4.21 -5.06 7.92
C LYS A 234 -4.15 -5.36 9.40
N VAL A 235 -4.18 -6.63 9.77
CA VAL A 235 -4.05 -7.06 11.18
C VAL A 235 -2.63 -6.78 11.66
N GLU A 236 -2.50 -5.95 12.69
CA GLU A 236 -1.22 -5.66 13.34
C GLU A 236 -1.01 -6.61 14.53
N THR A 237 -2.02 -6.73 15.40
CA THR A 237 -1.96 -7.55 16.61
C THR A 237 -3.27 -8.28 16.88
N LEU A 238 -3.20 -9.32 17.71
CA LEU A 238 -4.36 -10.05 18.22
C LEU A 238 -4.49 -9.81 19.74
N GLU A 239 -5.67 -9.37 20.17
CA GLU A 239 -6.06 -9.20 21.57
C GLU A 239 -7.09 -10.28 21.92
N GLY A 240 -6.62 -11.44 22.35
CA GLY A 240 -7.47 -12.63 22.49
C GLY A 240 -8.03 -13.03 21.12
N ALA A 241 -9.37 -12.99 20.99
CA ALA A 241 -10.07 -13.35 19.75
C ALA A 241 -10.36 -12.14 18.83
N ARG A 242 -9.95 -10.94 19.22
CA ARG A 242 -10.15 -9.71 18.44
C ARG A 242 -8.85 -9.32 17.73
N ALA A 243 -8.96 -8.88 16.49
CA ALA A 243 -7.83 -8.42 15.70
C ALA A 243 -7.80 -6.89 15.64
N ARG A 244 -6.70 -6.28 16.09
CA ARG A 244 -6.45 -4.85 15.90
C ARG A 244 -5.82 -4.64 14.54
N CYS A 245 -6.40 -3.75 13.77
CA CYS A 245 -6.05 -3.53 12.38
C CYS A 245 -5.70 -2.07 12.12
N THR A 246 -4.73 -1.85 11.23
CA THR A 246 -4.52 -0.55 10.59
C THR A 246 -5.40 -0.44 9.37
N ILE A 247 -6.04 0.73 9.20
CA ILE A 247 -6.85 1.03 8.02
C ILE A 247 -5.92 1.50 6.90
N VAL A 248 -5.90 0.77 5.79
CA VAL A 248 -5.20 1.14 4.57
C VAL A 248 -6.23 1.48 3.50
N SER A 249 -6.44 2.77 3.22
CA SER A 249 -7.49 3.20 2.29
C SER A 249 -7.03 4.36 1.40
N ALA A 250 -7.57 4.41 0.18
CA ALA A 250 -7.52 5.59 -0.68
C ALA A 250 -8.41 6.74 -0.18
N PHE A 251 -9.30 6.46 0.78
CA PHE A 251 -10.25 7.42 1.34
C PHE A 251 -9.85 7.80 2.76
N ARG A 252 -10.08 9.07 3.12
CA ARG A 252 -9.82 9.57 4.48
C ARG A 252 -10.68 8.87 5.54
N ASP A 253 -11.90 8.52 5.18
CA ASP A 253 -12.84 7.82 6.04
C ASP A 253 -13.69 6.85 5.22
N PRO A 254 -13.27 5.59 5.09
CA PRO A 254 -13.98 4.60 4.28
C PRO A 254 -15.29 4.13 4.92
N PHE A 255 -15.51 4.36 6.23
CA PHE A 255 -16.61 3.75 6.99
C PHE A 255 -17.79 4.68 7.28
N THR A 256 -17.61 6.00 7.21
CA THR A 256 -18.64 6.97 7.66
C THR A 256 -19.68 7.35 6.61
N GLN A 257 -19.86 6.57 5.54
CA GLN A 257 -20.98 6.79 4.62
C GLN A 257 -22.32 6.66 5.38
N ARG A 258 -23.04 7.79 5.49
CA ARG A 258 -24.36 7.84 6.14
C ARG A 258 -25.35 7.07 5.27
N ILE A 259 -25.81 5.94 5.79
CA ILE A 259 -26.87 5.14 5.19
C ILE A 259 -28.07 5.18 6.12
N ALA A 260 -29.21 5.62 5.59
CA ALA A 260 -30.45 5.73 6.36
C ALA A 260 -31.03 4.37 6.79
N ARG A 261 -30.65 3.28 6.12
CA ARG A 261 -31.12 1.92 6.38
C ARG A 261 -30.22 1.19 7.38
N LYS A 262 -30.81 0.20 8.07
CA LYS A 262 -30.06 -0.73 8.92
C LYS A 262 -28.96 -1.38 8.08
N ASN A 263 -27.73 -1.29 8.56
CA ASN A 263 -26.57 -1.83 7.88
C ASN A 263 -25.59 -2.41 8.89
N LYS A 264 -24.76 -3.36 8.42
CA LYS A 264 -23.68 -3.98 9.19
C LYS A 264 -22.38 -3.86 8.39
N LEU A 265 -21.29 -3.50 9.05
CA LEU A 265 -19.95 -3.55 8.47
C LEU A 265 -19.30 -4.88 8.84
N ILE A 266 -18.84 -5.59 7.83
CA ILE A 266 -18.09 -6.82 7.97
C ILE A 266 -16.77 -6.69 7.21
N ALA A 267 -15.89 -7.64 7.42
CA ALA A 267 -14.58 -7.71 6.82
C ALA A 267 -14.37 -9.13 6.31
N LEU A 268 -14.01 -9.26 5.03
CA LEU A 268 -13.73 -10.53 4.37
C LEU A 268 -12.23 -10.69 4.17
N GLY A 269 -11.66 -11.83 4.55
CA GLY A 269 -10.26 -12.13 4.34
C GLY A 269 -9.90 -12.00 2.87
N ALA A 270 -8.85 -11.25 2.59
CA ALA A 270 -8.34 -11.01 1.24
C ALA A 270 -6.94 -11.60 1.15
N LYS A 271 -6.71 -12.40 0.11
CA LYS A 271 -5.44 -13.03 -0.20
C LYS A 271 -5.03 -12.69 -1.63
N PRO A 272 -3.73 -12.69 -1.94
CA PRO A 272 -3.29 -12.63 -3.32
C PRO A 272 -3.84 -13.84 -4.08
N ALA A 273 -4.24 -13.65 -5.33
CA ALA A 273 -4.63 -14.75 -6.19
C ALA A 273 -3.65 -14.88 -7.36
N ASP A 274 -3.46 -16.11 -7.82
CA ASP A 274 -2.65 -16.42 -9.00
C ASP A 274 -3.41 -16.09 -10.30
N ARG A 275 -3.68 -14.80 -10.50
CA ARG A 275 -4.35 -14.28 -11.69
C ARG A 275 -3.86 -12.87 -12.03
N PRO A 276 -3.96 -12.47 -13.30
CA PRO A 276 -3.58 -11.13 -13.69
C PRO A 276 -4.52 -10.10 -13.08
N THR A 277 -3.97 -8.96 -12.66
CA THR A 277 -4.78 -7.82 -12.22
C THR A 277 -4.95 -6.83 -13.37
N ARG A 278 -6.20 -6.55 -13.74
CA ARG A 278 -6.53 -5.73 -14.91
C ARG A 278 -7.03 -4.36 -14.48
N LEU A 279 -6.29 -3.31 -14.85
CA LEU A 279 -6.59 -1.93 -14.50
C LEU A 279 -6.81 -1.11 -15.77
N LYS A 280 -7.77 -0.20 -15.74
CA LYS A 280 -8.01 0.78 -16.81
C LYS A 280 -8.09 2.18 -16.22
N PHE A 281 -7.14 3.04 -16.52
CA PHE A 281 -7.10 4.41 -16.06
C PHE A 281 -7.75 5.34 -17.09
N VAL A 282 -8.60 6.23 -16.60
CA VAL A 282 -9.32 7.20 -17.42
C VAL A 282 -9.27 8.59 -16.80
N ILE A 283 -9.12 9.61 -17.65
CA ILE A 283 -9.03 11.01 -17.25
C ILE A 283 -10.45 11.57 -17.13
N ARG A 284 -10.73 12.32 -16.06
CA ARG A 284 -11.98 13.06 -15.87
C ARG A 284 -11.86 14.48 -16.45
N PRO A 285 -12.98 15.07 -16.90
CA PRO A 285 -14.36 14.55 -16.85
C PRO A 285 -14.79 13.72 -18.07
N ASP A 286 -14.01 13.74 -19.14
CA ASP A 286 -14.27 13.15 -20.46
C ASP A 286 -14.17 11.62 -20.50
N MET A 287 -13.61 11.01 -19.45
CA MET A 287 -13.39 9.56 -19.33
C MET A 287 -12.50 9.01 -20.45
N THR A 288 -11.60 9.84 -20.98
CA THR A 288 -10.68 9.44 -22.03
C THR A 288 -9.59 8.51 -21.49
N PRO A 289 -9.11 7.55 -22.30
CA PRO A 289 -7.98 6.69 -21.93
C PRO A 289 -6.73 7.45 -21.49
N ALA A 290 -6.19 7.10 -20.32
CA ALA A 290 -4.93 7.68 -19.82
C ALA A 290 -3.73 6.88 -20.34
N ALA A 291 -3.24 7.20 -21.54
CA ALA A 291 -2.12 6.50 -22.17
C ALA A 291 -0.75 7.05 -21.74
N GLY A 292 0.26 6.17 -21.64
CA GLY A 292 1.66 6.55 -21.40
C GLY A 292 2.01 6.92 -19.96
N TYR A 293 1.16 6.57 -18.99
CA TYR A 293 1.42 6.79 -17.57
C TYR A 293 2.17 5.59 -16.98
N VAL A 294 3.14 5.86 -16.10
CA VAL A 294 3.92 4.81 -15.42
C VAL A 294 3.18 4.36 -14.18
N LEU A 295 3.03 3.05 -14.00
CA LEU A 295 2.48 2.47 -12.79
C LEU A 295 3.61 1.89 -11.95
N THR A 296 3.67 2.32 -10.70
CA THR A 296 4.58 1.76 -9.69
C THR A 296 3.78 1.02 -8.62
N ALA A 297 4.39 0.03 -8.00
CA ALA A 297 3.81 -0.69 -6.88
C ALA A 297 4.82 -0.72 -5.71
N ARG A 298 4.28 -0.60 -4.50
CA ARG A 298 5.02 -0.73 -3.24
C ARG A 298 4.28 -1.66 -2.29
N THR A 299 4.98 -2.65 -1.73
CA THR A 299 4.45 -3.49 -0.65
C THR A 299 4.35 -2.71 0.66
N LEU A 300 3.27 -2.90 1.42
CA LEU A 300 3.06 -2.20 2.69
C LEU A 300 3.65 -2.95 3.90
N PRO A 301 4.26 -2.23 4.87
CA PRO A 301 4.26 -0.77 5.02
C PRO A 301 5.38 -0.06 4.24
N ASP A 302 6.56 -0.68 4.13
CA ASP A 302 7.81 0.02 3.78
C ASP A 302 8.60 -0.65 2.64
N GLY A 303 7.93 -1.39 1.76
CA GLY A 303 8.57 -2.00 0.61
C GLY A 303 9.17 -0.95 -0.34
N PRO A 304 10.20 -1.31 -1.13
CA PRO A 304 10.70 -0.43 -2.19
C PRO A 304 9.63 -0.22 -3.26
N SER A 305 9.55 0.99 -3.81
CA SER A 305 8.73 1.26 -4.99
C SER A 305 9.40 0.68 -6.22
N ARG A 306 8.65 -0.07 -7.04
CA ARG A 306 9.13 -0.60 -8.32
C ARG A 306 8.14 -0.33 -9.43
N GLU A 307 8.65 -0.08 -10.63
CA GLU A 307 7.82 -0.01 -11.82
C GLU A 307 7.21 -1.37 -12.13
N VAL A 308 5.92 -1.39 -12.44
CA VAL A 308 5.17 -2.60 -12.77
C VAL A 308 4.55 -2.55 -14.17
N GLY A 309 4.58 -1.40 -14.84
CA GLY A 309 4.16 -1.28 -16.23
C GLY A 309 3.78 0.15 -16.62
N ILE A 310 3.48 0.32 -17.90
CA ILE A 310 3.05 1.59 -18.50
C ILE A 310 1.67 1.40 -19.13
N SER A 311 0.79 2.38 -19.00
CA SER A 311 -0.55 2.30 -19.59
C SER A 311 -0.53 2.37 -21.12
N ASP A 312 -1.28 1.46 -21.75
CA ASP A 312 -1.41 1.40 -23.20
C ASP A 312 -2.27 2.55 -23.77
N ARG A 313 -2.49 2.56 -25.10
CA ARG A 313 -3.32 3.58 -25.78
C ARG A 313 -4.77 3.59 -25.32
N GLN A 314 -5.25 2.52 -24.70
CA GLN A 314 -6.58 2.38 -24.11
C GLN A 314 -6.60 2.63 -22.60
N GLY A 315 -5.47 3.09 -22.04
CA GLY A 315 -5.29 3.38 -20.62
C GLY A 315 -5.22 2.12 -19.76
N ARG A 316 -4.98 0.95 -20.35
CA ARG A 316 -4.98 -0.33 -19.66
C ARG A 316 -3.58 -0.72 -19.22
N ILE A 317 -3.53 -1.40 -18.08
CA ILE A 317 -2.35 -2.09 -17.56
C ILE A 317 -2.79 -3.46 -17.07
N VAL A 318 -2.07 -4.50 -17.49
CA VAL A 318 -2.24 -5.86 -17.00
C VAL A 318 -1.02 -6.19 -16.14
N LEU A 319 -1.25 -6.44 -14.86
CA LEU A 319 -0.22 -6.89 -13.92
C LEU A 319 -0.24 -8.42 -13.89
N GLU A 320 0.91 -9.03 -14.17
CA GLU A 320 1.03 -10.49 -14.17
C GLU A 320 0.74 -11.11 -12.80
N PRO A 321 0.22 -12.36 -12.76
CA PRO A 321 0.12 -13.11 -11.51
C PRO A 321 1.44 -13.13 -10.75
N GLY A 322 1.37 -13.14 -9.42
CA GLY A 322 2.57 -13.21 -8.58
C GLY A 322 3.45 -11.96 -8.57
N PHE A 323 3.03 -10.84 -9.18
CA PHE A 323 3.79 -9.59 -9.07
C PHE A 323 3.97 -9.15 -7.60
N ALA A 324 3.02 -9.46 -6.73
CA ALA A 324 3.19 -9.29 -5.30
C ALA A 324 2.42 -10.38 -4.53
N SER A 325 2.96 -10.76 -3.37
CA SER A 325 2.38 -11.75 -2.45
C SER A 325 1.62 -11.11 -1.28
N GLU A 326 1.58 -9.79 -1.20
CA GLU A 326 1.02 -9.04 -0.08
C GLU A 326 0.22 -7.83 -0.57
N LEU A 327 -0.41 -7.11 0.36
CA LEU A 327 -1.10 -5.85 0.06
C LEU A 327 -0.09 -4.82 -0.47
N VAL A 328 -0.41 -4.24 -1.62
CA VAL A 328 0.41 -3.21 -2.25
C VAL A 328 -0.34 -1.89 -2.35
N VAL A 329 0.41 -0.80 -2.41
CA VAL A 329 -0.07 0.49 -2.90
C VAL A 329 0.44 0.66 -4.32
N ILE A 330 -0.49 0.84 -5.26
CA ILE A 330 -0.17 1.25 -6.62
C ILE A 330 -0.22 2.76 -6.75
N ARG A 331 0.71 3.31 -7.53
CA ARG A 331 0.75 4.73 -7.89
C ARG A 331 0.85 4.89 -9.38
N LEU A 332 -0.12 5.61 -9.95
CA LEU A 332 -0.06 6.06 -11.34
C LEU A 332 0.68 7.39 -11.38
N LEU A 333 1.80 7.43 -12.10
CA LEU A 333 2.68 8.58 -12.20
C LEU A 333 2.57 9.23 -13.57
N ALA A 334 2.52 10.55 -13.58
CA ALA A 334 2.75 11.37 -14.77
C ALA A 334 4.19 11.87 -14.76
N GLY A 335 4.86 11.89 -15.92
CA GLY A 335 6.24 12.39 -16.00
C GLY A 335 7.22 11.67 -15.06
N ASN A 336 6.95 10.41 -14.69
CA ASN A 336 7.71 9.57 -13.75
C ASN A 336 7.73 10.03 -12.28
N ILE A 337 7.15 11.18 -11.93
CA ILE A 337 7.34 11.80 -10.62
C ILE A 337 6.00 12.16 -9.95
N GLU A 338 5.08 12.83 -10.66
CA GLU A 338 3.84 13.28 -10.04
C GLU A 338 2.81 12.15 -9.91
N PRO A 339 2.37 11.81 -8.67
CA PRO A 339 1.31 10.85 -8.47
C PRO A 339 -0.06 11.42 -8.86
N MET A 340 -0.68 10.82 -9.87
CA MET A 340 -2.06 11.08 -10.27
C MET A 340 -3.08 10.32 -9.42
N VAL A 341 -2.70 9.10 -9.05
CA VAL A 341 -3.55 8.15 -8.33
C VAL A 341 -2.68 7.36 -7.37
N GLU A 342 -3.16 7.17 -6.14
CA GLU A 342 -2.55 6.27 -5.16
C GLU A 342 -3.66 5.41 -4.54
N LEU A 343 -3.59 4.09 -4.72
CA LEU A 343 -4.64 3.18 -4.29
C LEU A 343 -4.02 1.92 -3.66
N PRO A 344 -4.47 1.49 -2.47
CA PRO A 344 -4.14 0.16 -1.99
C PRO A 344 -4.91 -0.89 -2.81
N MET A 345 -4.30 -2.04 -3.00
CA MET A 345 -4.92 -3.17 -3.68
C MET A 345 -4.32 -4.51 -3.28
N MET A 346 -5.15 -5.54 -3.27
CA MET A 346 -4.70 -6.93 -3.17
C MET A 346 -4.47 -7.52 -4.58
N PRO A 347 -3.28 -8.05 -4.89
CA PRO A 347 -2.98 -8.70 -6.17
C PRO A 347 -3.99 -9.80 -6.52
N GLY A 348 -4.54 -9.78 -7.74
CA GLY A 348 -5.41 -10.84 -8.25
C GLY A 348 -6.80 -10.91 -7.58
N GLU A 349 -7.18 -9.96 -6.74
CA GLU A 349 -8.44 -10.01 -5.99
C GLU A 349 -9.70 -10.03 -6.89
N SER A 350 -9.63 -9.40 -8.07
CA SER A 350 -10.74 -9.30 -9.02
C SER A 350 -10.37 -9.91 -10.37
N ALA A 351 -11.29 -10.69 -10.95
CA ALA A 351 -11.17 -11.17 -12.33
C ALA A 351 -11.55 -10.09 -13.36
N THR A 352 -12.38 -9.12 -12.97
CA THR A 352 -12.86 -8.07 -13.86
C THR A 352 -11.89 -6.89 -13.94
N GLU A 353 -11.84 -6.26 -15.11
CA GLU A 353 -11.13 -5.00 -15.33
C GLU A 353 -11.70 -3.91 -14.41
N ARG A 354 -10.82 -3.25 -13.64
CA ARG A 354 -11.19 -2.14 -12.76
C ARG A 354 -10.91 -0.81 -13.46
N THR A 355 -11.96 -0.05 -13.75
CA THR A 355 -11.84 1.31 -14.28
C THR A 355 -11.60 2.31 -13.16
N ILE A 356 -10.52 3.08 -13.25
CA ILE A 356 -10.05 4.03 -12.25
C ILE A 356 -10.04 5.45 -12.85
N PRO A 357 -11.03 6.29 -12.51
CA PRO A 357 -11.08 7.67 -12.98
C PRO A 357 -10.23 8.60 -12.11
N PHE A 358 -9.45 9.48 -12.74
CA PHE A 358 -8.63 10.49 -12.04
C PHE A 358 -8.64 11.84 -12.74
N VAL A 359 -8.16 12.88 -12.07
CA VAL A 359 -8.05 14.24 -12.66
C VAL A 359 -6.60 14.44 -13.06
N ALA A 360 -6.34 14.62 -14.36
CA ALA A 360 -5.00 14.91 -14.85
C ALA A 360 -4.54 16.31 -14.43
N LYS A 361 -3.23 16.48 -14.26
CA LYS A 361 -2.60 17.76 -13.91
C LYS A 361 -1.61 18.19 -14.98
N PRO A 362 -2.06 18.55 -16.21
CA PRO A 362 -1.15 18.87 -17.31
C PRO A 362 -0.22 20.03 -16.99
N ALA A 363 -0.69 21.06 -16.28
CA ALA A 363 0.13 22.20 -15.90
C ALA A 363 1.24 21.84 -14.88
N THR A 364 0.96 20.90 -13.96
CA THR A 364 2.00 20.36 -13.06
C THR A 364 3.08 19.64 -13.87
N ILE A 365 2.70 18.79 -14.82
CA ILE A 365 3.65 18.04 -15.65
C ILE A 365 4.54 18.99 -16.46
N VAL A 366 3.98 20.08 -16.99
CA VAL A 366 4.75 21.11 -17.71
C VAL A 366 5.76 21.78 -16.77
N LEU A 367 5.34 22.15 -15.56
CA LEU A 367 6.24 22.72 -14.55
C LEU A 367 7.37 21.73 -14.21
N GLU A 368 7.05 20.46 -13.98
CA GLU A 368 8.05 19.43 -13.67
C GLU A 368 9.09 19.28 -14.79
N ALA A 369 8.66 19.23 -16.05
CA ALA A 369 9.59 19.18 -17.18
C ALA A 369 10.52 20.42 -17.24
N GLN A 370 10.00 21.60 -16.88
CA GLN A 370 10.80 22.83 -16.79
C GLN A 370 11.79 22.79 -15.60
N LEU A 371 11.36 22.24 -14.47
CA LEU A 371 12.21 22.07 -13.28
C LEU A 371 13.33 21.05 -13.54
N ASP A 372 13.05 19.94 -14.22
CA ASP A 372 14.05 18.94 -14.59
C ASP A 372 15.08 19.52 -15.56
N SER A 373 14.65 20.27 -16.58
CA SER A 373 15.57 20.97 -17.48
C SER A 373 16.46 21.99 -16.73
N LEU A 374 15.90 22.70 -15.76
CA LEU A 374 16.67 23.64 -14.93
C LEU A 374 17.65 22.90 -13.99
N ARG A 375 17.23 21.77 -13.42
CA ARG A 375 18.07 20.91 -12.59
C ARG A 375 19.28 20.40 -13.37
N ASP A 376 19.09 19.90 -14.58
CA ASP A 376 20.17 19.43 -15.45
C ASP A 376 21.17 20.56 -15.74
N THR A 377 20.65 21.76 -16.05
CA THR A 377 21.48 22.96 -16.27
C THR A 377 22.32 23.32 -15.04
N VAL A 378 21.73 23.21 -13.84
CA VAL A 378 22.43 23.47 -12.57
C VAL A 378 23.51 22.41 -12.33
N ILE A 379 23.20 21.13 -12.53
CA ILE A 379 24.15 20.02 -12.34
C ILE A 379 25.35 20.17 -13.28
N ASP A 380 25.11 20.46 -14.55
CA ASP A 380 26.17 20.69 -15.54
C ASP A 380 27.05 21.89 -15.14
N LEU A 381 26.44 22.98 -14.69
CA LEU A 381 27.17 24.16 -14.24
C LEU A 381 28.03 23.86 -13.00
N VAL A 382 27.51 23.10 -12.05
CA VAL A 382 28.27 22.67 -10.86
C VAL A 382 29.48 21.83 -11.26
N ALA A 383 29.32 20.89 -12.20
CA ALA A 383 30.43 20.08 -12.70
C ALA A 383 31.50 20.93 -13.40
N VAL A 384 31.08 21.91 -14.23
CA VAL A 384 32.02 22.82 -14.90
C VAL A 384 32.75 23.71 -13.90
N ARG A 385 32.04 24.28 -12.91
CA ARG A 385 32.64 25.12 -11.85
C ARG A 385 33.66 24.33 -11.03
N ALA A 386 33.30 23.14 -10.55
CA ALA A 386 34.21 22.28 -9.78
C ALA A 386 35.52 21.97 -10.55
N ARG A 387 35.42 21.75 -11.86
CA ARG A 387 36.60 21.55 -12.72
C ARG A 387 37.46 22.82 -12.83
N LEU A 388 36.84 23.99 -13.00
CA LEU A 388 37.57 25.27 -13.06
C LEU A 388 38.19 25.63 -11.71
N GLU A 389 37.52 25.37 -10.59
CA GLU A 389 38.05 25.57 -9.25
C GLU A 389 39.28 24.69 -8.98
N ALA A 390 39.22 23.41 -9.36
CA ALA A 390 40.38 22.52 -9.26
C ALA A 390 41.57 23.04 -10.10
N ARG A 391 41.28 23.61 -11.28
CA ARG A 391 42.30 24.23 -12.14
C ARG A 391 42.86 25.52 -11.54
N LEU A 392 42.01 26.38 -10.96
CA LEU A 392 42.43 27.60 -10.25
C LEU A 392 43.36 27.23 -9.10
N LYS A 393 42.95 26.29 -8.25
CA LYS A 393 43.75 25.80 -7.13
C LYS A 393 45.14 25.34 -7.58
N ALA A 394 45.19 24.45 -8.58
CA ALA A 394 46.46 23.93 -9.09
C ALA A 394 47.36 25.02 -9.69
N ARG A 395 46.78 26.02 -10.38
CA ARG A 395 47.54 27.14 -10.96
C ARG A 395 48.02 28.14 -9.91
N THR A 396 47.22 28.40 -8.88
CA THR A 396 47.62 29.24 -7.74
C THR A 396 48.74 28.57 -6.94
N GLU A 397 48.66 27.27 -6.68
CA GLU A 397 49.72 26.49 -6.02
C GLU A 397 51.02 26.45 -6.85
N GLY A 398 50.90 26.46 -8.18
CA GLY A 398 52.03 26.53 -9.12
C GLY A 398 52.52 27.93 -9.47
N GLU A 399 52.00 28.98 -8.82
CA GLU A 399 52.30 30.40 -9.11
C GLU A 399 52.09 30.84 -10.58
N ASP A 400 51.27 30.11 -11.36
CA ASP A 400 50.91 30.45 -12.74
C ASP A 400 49.79 31.51 -12.78
N TRP A 401 50.16 32.76 -12.45
CA TRP A 401 49.21 33.88 -12.35
C TRP A 401 48.53 34.23 -13.69
N ALA A 402 49.21 34.02 -14.83
CA ALA A 402 48.62 34.21 -16.15
C ALA A 402 47.54 33.16 -16.44
N GLY A 403 47.80 31.90 -16.05
CA GLY A 403 46.82 30.84 -16.07
C GLY A 403 45.65 31.11 -15.14
N VAL A 404 45.88 31.61 -13.92
CA VAL A 404 44.81 32.00 -12.98
C VAL A 404 43.88 33.03 -13.61
N GLU A 405 44.43 34.11 -14.19
CA GLU A 405 43.64 35.13 -14.88
C GLU A 405 42.81 34.55 -16.03
N THR A 406 43.40 33.67 -16.84
CA THR A 406 42.70 33.02 -17.95
C THR A 406 41.54 32.16 -17.45
N THR A 407 41.73 31.40 -16.38
CA THR A 407 40.67 30.55 -15.80
C THR A 407 39.58 31.38 -15.11
N LEU A 408 39.93 32.49 -14.45
CA LEU A 408 38.95 33.44 -13.92
C LEU A 408 38.08 34.03 -15.05
N ASN A 409 38.69 34.36 -16.20
CA ASN A 409 37.96 34.83 -17.38
C ASN A 409 37.07 33.75 -18.02
N GLU A 410 37.41 32.47 -17.90
CA GLU A 410 36.50 31.37 -18.26
C GLU A 410 35.35 31.25 -17.27
N PHE A 411 35.62 31.43 -15.97
CA PHE A 411 34.62 31.36 -14.91
C PHE A 411 33.57 32.47 -15.02
N THR A 412 33.97 33.71 -15.31
CA THR A 412 33.05 34.85 -15.46
C THR A 412 32.10 34.73 -16.66
N LYS A 413 32.42 33.87 -17.64
CA LYS A 413 31.53 33.57 -18.79
C LYS A 413 30.44 32.56 -18.44
N LEU A 414 30.54 31.88 -17.30
CA LEU A 414 29.52 30.94 -16.87
C LEU A 414 28.22 31.67 -16.49
N THR A 415 27.11 30.94 -16.49
CA THR A 415 25.83 31.50 -16.06
C THR A 415 25.91 31.91 -14.60
N ALA A 416 25.54 33.15 -14.28
CA ALA A 416 25.54 33.66 -12.93
C ALA A 416 24.48 32.96 -12.06
N ARG A 417 24.81 32.75 -10.77
CA ARG A 417 23.90 32.20 -9.75
C ARG A 417 22.53 32.88 -9.76
N ASP A 418 22.54 34.21 -9.71
CA ASP A 418 21.32 35.02 -9.64
C ASP A 418 20.41 34.85 -10.85
N SER A 419 20.97 34.51 -12.02
CA SER A 419 20.17 34.22 -13.21
C SER A 419 19.37 32.93 -13.05
N LEU A 420 19.98 31.87 -12.51
CA LEU A 420 19.30 30.59 -12.27
C LEU A 420 18.31 30.68 -11.11
N ALA A 421 18.66 31.38 -10.02
CA ALA A 421 17.75 31.65 -8.90
C ALA A 421 16.52 32.46 -9.36
N SER A 422 16.73 33.48 -10.22
CA SER A 422 15.64 34.28 -10.80
C SER A 422 14.76 33.47 -11.76
N LYS A 423 15.33 32.54 -12.54
CA LYS A 423 14.57 31.60 -13.37
C LYS A 423 13.70 30.67 -12.51
N LEU A 424 14.25 30.08 -11.46
CA LEU A 424 13.50 29.22 -10.54
C LEU A 424 12.35 29.99 -9.86
N THR A 425 12.62 31.22 -9.42
CA THR A 425 11.61 32.11 -8.83
C THR A 425 10.50 32.43 -9.82
N THR A 426 10.85 32.78 -11.06
CA THR A 426 9.87 33.03 -12.14
C THR A 426 8.98 31.81 -12.39
N LEU A 427 9.54 30.60 -12.46
CA LEU A 427 8.76 29.36 -12.65
C LEU A 427 7.78 29.14 -11.49
N LYS A 428 8.23 29.35 -10.24
CA LYS A 428 7.38 29.23 -9.05
C LYS A 428 6.27 30.27 -9.03
N ASP A 429 6.57 31.51 -9.38
CA ASP A 429 5.60 32.61 -9.38
C ASP A 429 4.55 32.42 -10.48
N GLU A 430 4.96 31.97 -11.66
CA GLU A 430 4.06 31.65 -12.76
C GLU A 430 3.15 30.47 -12.40
N ALA A 431 3.70 29.40 -11.81
CA ALA A 431 2.90 28.28 -11.31
C ALA A 431 1.88 28.72 -10.25
N THR A 432 2.28 29.62 -9.34
CA THR A 432 1.40 30.20 -8.31
C THR A 432 0.26 30.98 -8.95
N ARG A 433 0.57 31.81 -9.95
CA ARG A 433 -0.40 32.61 -10.70
C ARG A 433 -1.39 31.71 -11.46
N GLN A 434 -0.88 30.72 -12.19
CA GLN A 434 -1.72 29.78 -12.94
C GLN A 434 -2.61 28.94 -12.02
N GLN A 435 -2.12 28.55 -10.83
CA GLN A 435 -2.91 27.85 -9.84
C GLN A 435 -4.05 28.73 -9.30
N ALA A 436 -3.80 30.02 -9.07
CA ALA A 436 -4.84 30.97 -8.65
C ALA A 436 -5.93 31.15 -9.73
N ILE A 437 -5.55 31.16 -11.01
CA ILE A 437 -6.49 31.31 -12.14
C ILE A 437 -7.28 30.03 -12.38
N SER A 438 -6.60 28.90 -12.53
CA SER A 438 -7.19 27.61 -12.90
C SER A 438 -7.91 26.91 -11.74
N LYS A 439 -7.66 27.35 -10.50
CA LYS A 439 -8.11 26.69 -9.25
C LYS A 439 -7.72 25.21 -9.16
N THR A 440 -6.73 24.79 -9.96
CA THR A 440 -6.19 23.44 -9.98
C THR A 440 -4.83 23.46 -9.30
N ALA A 441 -4.52 22.46 -8.48
CA ALA A 441 -3.23 22.37 -7.82
C ALA A 441 -2.11 22.14 -8.85
N ILE A 442 -1.20 23.11 -8.98
CA ILE A 442 0.00 23.03 -9.83
C ILE A 442 1.23 22.78 -8.94
N LEU A 443 1.37 23.56 -7.87
CA LEU A 443 2.42 23.42 -6.86
C LEU A 443 2.07 22.29 -5.89
N THR A 444 2.27 21.07 -6.35
CA THR A 444 2.08 19.86 -5.55
C THR A 444 3.23 19.72 -4.54
N LYS A 445 3.07 18.83 -3.56
CA LYS A 445 4.14 18.55 -2.59
C LYS A 445 5.43 18.10 -3.29
N THR A 446 5.29 17.35 -4.39
CA THR A 446 6.41 16.87 -5.22
C THR A 446 7.11 18.02 -5.94
N ALA A 447 6.36 18.87 -6.65
CA ALA A 447 6.91 20.03 -7.32
C ALA A 447 7.59 21.01 -6.34
N GLN A 448 7.00 21.22 -5.16
CA GLN A 448 7.61 22.04 -4.11
C GLN A 448 8.92 21.45 -3.59
N ALA A 449 9.00 20.13 -3.45
CA ALA A 449 10.22 19.45 -3.04
C ALA A 449 11.33 19.58 -4.11
N GLN A 450 10.99 19.46 -5.40
CA GLN A 450 11.95 19.69 -6.49
C GLN A 450 12.45 21.14 -6.53
N ILE A 451 11.56 22.12 -6.36
CA ILE A 451 11.96 23.54 -6.25
C ILE A 451 12.95 23.74 -5.10
N ALA A 452 12.67 23.15 -3.93
CA ALA A 452 13.55 23.25 -2.77
C ALA A 452 14.91 22.56 -3.01
N GLU A 453 14.93 21.40 -3.68
CA GLU A 453 16.15 20.69 -4.04
C GLU A 453 17.01 21.53 -5.00
N ILE A 454 16.42 22.09 -6.07
CA ILE A 454 17.12 22.92 -7.04
C ILE A 454 17.66 24.18 -6.36
N GLN A 455 16.86 24.83 -5.50
CA GLN A 455 17.31 25.99 -4.73
C GLN A 455 18.52 25.63 -3.85
N ALA A 456 18.48 24.48 -3.16
CA ALA A 456 19.58 24.02 -2.34
C ALA A 456 20.86 23.73 -3.17
N LEU A 457 20.74 23.20 -4.39
CA LEU A 457 21.87 23.02 -5.30
C LEU A 457 22.48 24.37 -5.71
N ILE A 458 21.63 25.35 -6.06
CA ILE A 458 22.06 26.70 -6.43
C ILE A 458 22.80 27.37 -5.26
N ASP A 459 22.21 27.35 -4.07
CA ASP A 459 22.79 28.02 -2.90
C ASP A 459 24.07 27.36 -2.43
N ARG A 460 24.16 26.03 -2.48
CA ARG A 460 25.32 25.29 -1.97
C ARG A 460 26.52 25.32 -2.91
N TYR A 461 26.30 25.24 -4.22
CA TYR A 461 27.38 24.97 -5.17
C TYR A 461 27.65 26.12 -6.15
N LEU A 462 26.80 27.13 -6.21
CA LEU A 462 26.98 28.27 -7.10
C LEU A 462 27.33 29.57 -6.36
N ASP A 463 27.79 29.48 -5.11
CA ASP A 463 28.37 30.64 -4.43
C ASP A 463 29.68 31.07 -5.12
N ASP A 464 29.88 32.38 -5.23
CA ASP A 464 31.05 32.97 -5.87
C ASP A 464 32.15 33.34 -4.85
N GLU A 465 31.98 33.03 -3.55
CA GLU A 465 32.96 33.31 -2.49
C GLU A 465 34.36 32.75 -2.80
N ILE A 466 34.43 31.51 -3.27
CA ILE A 466 35.71 30.86 -3.64
C ILE A 466 36.41 31.64 -4.76
N VAL A 467 35.66 32.10 -5.76
CA VAL A 467 36.22 32.81 -6.91
C VAL A 467 36.70 34.20 -6.52
N ARG A 468 35.98 34.87 -5.59
CA ARG A 468 36.44 36.13 -5.01
C ARG A 468 37.80 35.97 -4.36
N SER A 469 38.01 34.90 -3.57
CA SER A 469 39.31 34.65 -2.93
C SER A 469 40.47 34.51 -3.94
N TYR A 470 40.26 33.82 -5.07
CA TYR A 470 41.27 33.71 -6.13
C TYR A 470 41.50 35.04 -6.88
N SER A 471 40.45 35.84 -7.06
CA SER A 471 40.57 37.17 -7.67
C SER A 471 41.36 38.13 -6.78
N GLU A 472 41.15 38.09 -5.47
CA GLU A 472 41.89 38.86 -4.48
C GLU A 472 43.36 38.42 -4.42
N ALA A 473 43.63 37.11 -4.47
CA ALA A 473 44.98 36.57 -4.53
C ALA A 473 45.74 37.02 -5.80
N LEU A 474 45.07 37.02 -6.96
CA LEU A 474 45.63 37.53 -8.21
C LEU A 474 45.95 39.03 -8.12
N GLN A 475 45.06 39.81 -7.51
CA GLN A 475 45.25 41.25 -7.33
C GLN A 475 46.42 41.55 -6.38
N ALA A 476 46.53 40.83 -5.26
CA ALA A 476 47.65 40.93 -4.34
C ALA A 476 49.00 40.59 -5.02
N SER A 477 49.03 39.56 -5.87
CA SER A 477 50.22 39.19 -6.66
C SER A 477 50.63 40.30 -7.63
N ARG A 478 49.66 40.91 -8.33
CA ARG A 478 49.90 42.06 -9.23
C ARG A 478 50.46 43.26 -8.48
N ASP A 479 49.88 43.61 -7.34
CA ASP A 479 50.34 44.73 -6.53
C ASP A 479 51.77 44.51 -6.01
N ALA A 480 52.10 43.27 -5.62
CA ALA A 480 53.46 42.89 -5.24
C ALA A 480 54.46 43.03 -6.40
N ALA A 481 54.09 42.63 -7.61
CA ALA A 481 54.93 42.77 -8.81
C ALA A 481 55.17 44.25 -9.18
N VAL A 482 54.15 45.11 -9.06
CA VAL A 482 54.28 46.57 -9.27
C VAL A 482 55.16 47.22 -8.19
N ALA A 483 55.07 46.77 -6.94
CA ALA A 483 55.94 47.25 -5.87
C ALA A 483 57.41 46.86 -6.09
N GLN A 484 57.67 45.62 -6.53
CA GLN A 484 59.02 45.15 -6.83
C GLN A 484 59.65 45.90 -8.02
N THR A 485 58.90 46.15 -9.09
CA THR A 485 59.38 46.93 -10.24
C THR A 485 59.68 48.39 -9.87
N LYS A 486 58.83 49.04 -9.05
CA LYS A 486 59.12 50.39 -8.51
C LYS A 486 60.34 50.41 -7.60
N ALA A 487 60.55 49.39 -6.77
CA ALA A 487 61.73 49.27 -5.91
C ALA A 487 63.02 49.07 -6.74
N ALA A 488 62.97 48.25 -7.78
CA ALA A 488 64.08 48.05 -8.71
C ALA A 488 64.40 49.33 -9.50
N ALA A 489 63.39 50.08 -9.95
CA ALA A 489 63.57 51.36 -10.63
C ALA A 489 64.21 52.43 -9.71
N ARG A 490 63.81 52.50 -8.43
CA ARG A 490 64.46 53.38 -7.43
C ARG A 490 65.92 53.00 -7.17
N LYS A 491 66.25 51.71 -7.10
CA LYS A 491 67.65 51.26 -6.97
C LYS A 491 68.50 51.62 -8.20
N LYS A 492 67.92 51.58 -9.40
CA LYS A 492 68.62 51.93 -10.65
C LYS A 492 68.84 53.45 -10.80
N ALA A 493 67.95 54.27 -10.25
CA ALA A 493 68.10 55.74 -10.22
C ALA A 493 69.07 56.24 -9.13
N ALA A 494 69.41 55.41 -8.14
CA ALA A 494 70.35 55.74 -7.07
C ALA A 494 71.81 55.27 -7.34
N ALA A 495 72.09 54.71 -8.51
CA ALA A 495 73.45 54.34 -8.90
C ALA A 495 74.26 55.60 -9.26
N PRO A 496 75.39 55.91 -8.57
CA PRO A 496 76.17 57.11 -8.85
C PRO A 496 76.83 57.00 -10.24
N PRO A 497 77.01 58.12 -10.96
CA PRO A 497 77.59 58.10 -12.30
C PRO A 497 79.03 57.56 -12.26
N PRO A 498 79.47 56.86 -13.31
CA PRO A 498 80.80 56.27 -13.36
C PRO A 498 81.86 57.38 -13.26
N ARG A 499 82.80 57.23 -12.32
CA ARG A 499 83.98 58.09 -12.24
C ARG A 499 84.84 57.81 -13.48
N ASN A 500 84.99 58.82 -14.34
CA ASN A 500 85.93 58.80 -15.44
C ASN A 500 87.38 58.76 -14.89
N PRO A 501 88.27 57.97 -15.50
CA PRO A 501 89.70 57.97 -15.19
C PRO A 501 90.38 59.27 -15.63
#